data_AF-A0ABD2Q6P4-F1
#
_entry.id   AF-A0ABD2Q6P4-F1
#
_cell.length_a   1.000
_cell.length_b   1.000
_cell.length_c   1.000
_cell.angle_alpha   90.00
_cell.angle_beta   90.00
_cell.angle_gamma   90.00
#
_symmetry.space_group_name_H-M   'P 1'
#
loop_
_entity.id
_entity.type
_entity.pdbx_description
1 polymer ?
#
loop_
_entity_poly.entity_id
_entity_poly.type
_entity_poly.pdbx_seq_one_letter_code
_entity_poly.pdbx_strand_id
1 'polypeptide(L)'
;MTSYVVLNAKENKVVRYKTPQNKEVCVTREVYLRDSVPCCLAVCLKTECHSERKVIPIVENRLLILDADIALNYWEIFECDVIRGIVLSYSTLCYIQQTCPNKRHYNRVKKMIEDPVKMVTLFDNEFCVSCYQPPRADESFRDFTTRLNWNSCLWYSKHLPKLEVILITDNPDAILHNKEEHDVITVMSVLAYLDAYHHDELSLHQMYSSLHSSLSEPQKAPSEESKMKEGHFYPEHLSEPSLMAGLRARQFVKGVLRVSKFRSNQEATVLISDKSVIKHMLDAGSLSAKSEISIRGIQCRNRAVDGDTVVVKLLPVAQWGSVNTNLTEDETGVTELALPSLPTDAEPMVNDSTACGTVVGILNRNWRDYTCSIVEEDKERKSANEWVLVTPWDRRIPRIRICTSD
;
A
#
# COMPACT_ATOMS: atom_id res chain seq x y z
N MET A 1 46.39 -1.33 12.61
CA MET A 1 45.95 -2.33 11.62
C MET A 1 45.13 -3.37 12.36
N THR A 2 43.83 -3.14 12.50
CA THR A 2 42.90 -4.12 13.06
C THR A 2 42.73 -5.23 12.02
N SER A 3 43.19 -6.43 12.36
CA SER A 3 43.02 -7.62 11.54
C SER A 3 41.53 -7.95 11.51
N TYR A 4 40.86 -7.73 10.38
CA TYR A 4 39.52 -8.23 10.15
C TYR A 4 39.58 -9.77 10.18
N VAL A 5 39.07 -10.37 11.25
CA VAL A 5 38.81 -11.81 11.26
C VAL A 5 37.57 -12.00 10.39
N VAL A 6 37.77 -12.38 9.13
CA VAL A 6 36.67 -12.80 8.26
C VAL A 6 36.14 -14.10 8.85
N LEU A 7 35.01 -14.03 9.52
CA LEU A 7 34.28 -15.22 9.93
C LEU A 7 33.76 -15.89 8.65
N ASN A 8 34.22 -17.10 8.39
CA ASN A 8 33.73 -17.94 7.29
C ASN A 8 32.36 -18.57 7.64
N ALA A 9 31.50 -17.84 8.35
CA ALA A 9 30.14 -18.26 8.63
C ALA A 9 29.29 -17.95 7.38
N LYS A 10 28.90 -19.02 6.68
CA LYS A 10 28.10 -18.93 5.46
C LYS A 10 26.78 -19.67 5.67
N GLU A 11 25.71 -19.05 5.20
CA GLU A 11 24.38 -19.65 5.17
C GLU A 11 23.78 -19.53 3.78
N ASN A 12 22.82 -20.41 3.48
CA ASN A 12 22.06 -20.35 2.22
C ASN A 12 20.70 -19.73 2.47
N LYS A 13 20.41 -18.60 1.82
CA LYS A 13 19.08 -17.99 1.81
C LYS A 13 18.36 -18.33 0.53
N VAL A 14 17.21 -18.97 0.66
CA VAL A 14 16.30 -19.21 -0.46
C VAL A 14 15.31 -18.06 -0.55
N VAL A 15 15.30 -17.36 -1.69
CA VAL A 15 14.36 -16.29 -1.99
C VAL A 15 13.37 -16.79 -3.04
N ARG A 16 12.08 -16.76 -2.70
CA ARG A 16 10.99 -17.11 -3.62
C ARG A 16 10.27 -15.83 -4.02
N TYR A 17 10.10 -15.62 -5.32
CA TYR A 17 9.34 -14.48 -5.83
C TYR A 17 8.60 -14.83 -7.11
N LYS A 18 7.54 -14.06 -7.41
CA LYS A 18 6.81 -14.16 -8.66
C LYS A 18 7.35 -13.13 -9.64
N THR A 19 7.70 -13.59 -10.84
CA THR A 19 8.10 -12.70 -11.94
C THR A 19 6.89 -11.91 -12.46
N PRO A 20 7.10 -10.82 -13.23
CA PRO A 20 6.01 -10.10 -13.89
C PRO A 20 5.14 -10.96 -14.82
N GLN A 21 5.63 -12.14 -15.23
CA GLN A 21 4.89 -13.13 -16.03
C GLN A 21 4.08 -14.12 -15.18
N ASN A 22 4.04 -13.91 -13.86
CA ASN A 22 3.45 -14.79 -12.85
C ASN A 22 4.08 -16.19 -12.77
N LYS A 23 5.36 -16.32 -13.17
CA LYS A 23 6.15 -17.53 -12.94
C LYS A 23 6.82 -17.44 -11.58
N GLU A 24 6.68 -18.49 -10.78
CA GLU A 24 7.39 -18.65 -9.52
C GLU A 24 8.85 -18.98 -9.79
N VAL A 25 9.73 -18.20 -9.16
CA VAL A 25 11.17 -18.39 -9.25
C VAL A 25 11.71 -18.57 -7.84
N CYS A 26 12.56 -19.56 -7.68
CA CYS A 26 13.28 -19.87 -6.46
C CYS A 26 14.77 -19.63 -6.72
N VAL A 27 15.37 -18.71 -5.99
CA VAL A 27 16.80 -18.40 -6.09
C VAL A 27 17.46 -18.64 -4.75
N THR A 28 18.43 -19.55 -4.72
CA THR A 28 19.31 -19.73 -3.57
C THR A 28 20.49 -18.79 -3.71
N ARG A 29 20.78 -18.04 -2.65
CA ARG A 29 21.95 -17.15 -2.57
C ARG A 29 22.74 -17.45 -1.32
N GLU A 30 24.05 -17.32 -1.42
CA GLU A 30 24.94 -17.36 -0.27
C GLU A 30 24.82 -16.04 0.51
N VAL A 31 24.69 -16.17 1.83
CA VAL A 31 24.72 -15.05 2.77
C VAL A 31 25.96 -15.21 3.64
N TYR A 32 26.83 -14.21 3.59
CA TYR A 32 28.06 -14.16 4.37
C TYR A 32 27.79 -13.40 5.67
N LEU A 33 27.91 -14.10 6.79
CA LEU A 33 27.61 -13.56 8.11
C LEU A 33 28.86 -12.95 8.73
N ARG A 34 28.66 -11.86 9.47
CA ARG A 34 29.71 -11.06 10.11
C ARG A 34 29.35 -10.81 11.57
N ASP A 35 30.35 -10.75 12.44
CA ASP A 35 30.18 -10.30 13.83
C ASP A 35 30.24 -8.77 13.96
N SER A 36 30.87 -8.11 12.99
CA SER A 36 31.11 -6.66 12.99
C SER A 36 30.05 -5.91 12.17
N VAL A 37 28.77 -6.06 12.52
CA VAL A 37 27.69 -5.26 11.93
C VAL A 37 27.48 -4.00 12.77
N PRO A 38 27.54 -2.78 12.18
CA PRO A 38 27.44 -1.55 12.95
C PRO A 38 26.02 -1.36 13.49
N CYS A 39 25.92 -0.95 14.77
CA CYS A 39 24.63 -0.66 15.39
C CYS A 39 24.05 0.69 14.95
N CYS A 40 24.89 1.60 14.42
CA CYS A 40 24.55 2.94 13.95
C CYS A 40 23.85 3.83 15.00
N LEU A 41 24.14 3.63 16.29
CA LEU A 41 23.62 4.45 17.39
C LEU A 41 24.74 5.27 18.03
N ALA A 42 24.53 6.57 18.19
CA ALA A 42 25.55 7.49 18.73
C ALA A 42 25.96 7.20 20.18
N VAL A 43 25.09 6.49 20.93
CA VAL A 43 25.35 6.07 22.31
C VAL A 43 26.36 4.92 22.40
N CYS A 44 26.71 4.28 21.27
CA CYS A 44 27.67 3.19 21.26
C CYS A 44 29.10 3.73 21.42
N LEU A 45 29.90 3.10 22.30
CA LEU A 45 31.30 3.49 22.50
C LEU A 45 32.24 2.87 21.47
N LYS A 46 31.77 1.87 20.70
CA LYS A 46 32.58 1.17 19.70
C LYS A 46 32.60 1.97 18.40
N THR A 47 33.75 2.51 18.03
CA THR A 47 33.91 3.33 16.81
C THR A 47 33.54 2.59 15.53
N GLU A 48 33.74 1.26 15.49
CA GLU A 48 33.33 0.40 14.39
C GLU A 48 31.82 0.46 14.12
N CYS A 49 31.01 0.68 15.17
CA CYS A 49 29.56 0.79 15.07
C CYS A 49 29.07 2.11 14.43
N HIS A 50 29.97 3.08 14.23
CA HIS A 50 29.67 4.39 13.66
C HIS A 50 30.10 4.52 12.19
N SER A 51 30.61 3.45 11.59
CA SER A 51 31.19 3.50 10.25
C SER A 51 30.14 3.44 9.14
N GLU A 52 30.43 4.14 8.03
CA GLU A 52 29.79 4.02 6.70
C GLU A 52 28.31 4.42 6.55
N ARG A 53 27.58 4.64 7.64
CA ARG A 53 26.15 4.98 7.60
C ARG A 53 25.77 6.09 8.57
N LYS A 54 24.55 6.60 8.37
CA LYS A 54 23.90 7.55 9.27
C LYS A 54 23.79 6.98 10.68
N VAL A 55 24.49 7.63 11.59
CA VAL A 55 24.43 7.36 13.03
C VAL A 55 23.34 8.23 13.63
N ILE A 56 22.40 7.62 14.36
CA ILE A 56 21.30 8.35 14.98
C ILE A 56 21.53 8.53 16.49
N PRO A 57 21.19 9.71 17.05
CA PRO A 57 21.13 9.87 18.49
C PRO A 57 19.92 9.11 19.05
N ILE A 58 20.04 8.67 20.30
CA ILE A 58 18.92 8.10 21.05
C ILE A 58 18.31 9.18 21.92
N VAL A 59 16.99 9.29 21.87
CA VAL A 59 16.19 10.17 22.73
C VAL A 59 15.62 9.33 23.85
N GLU A 60 15.65 9.87 25.08
CA GLU A 60 15.06 9.24 26.28
C GLU A 60 15.54 7.82 26.57
N ASN A 61 16.69 7.43 26.02
CA ASN A 61 17.27 6.10 26.23
C ASN A 61 16.36 4.96 25.76
N ARG A 62 15.55 5.22 24.71
CA ARG A 62 14.62 4.27 24.10
C ARG A 62 14.98 3.98 22.63
N LEU A 63 14.91 2.71 22.24
CA LEU A 63 15.13 2.24 20.88
C LEU A 63 13.90 1.51 20.37
N LEU A 64 13.40 1.94 19.22
CA LEU A 64 12.25 1.34 18.56
C LEU A 64 12.74 0.43 17.44
N ILE A 65 12.35 -0.84 17.47
CA ILE A 65 12.51 -1.76 16.35
C ILE A 65 11.12 -2.06 15.80
N LEU A 66 10.91 -1.73 14.53
CA LEU A 66 9.61 -1.91 13.89
C LEU A 66 9.57 -3.23 13.15
N ASP A 67 8.53 -4.01 13.45
CA ASP A 67 8.24 -5.21 12.70
C ASP A 67 7.78 -4.89 11.27
N ALA A 68 7.87 -5.88 10.39
CA ALA A 68 7.74 -5.69 8.97
C ALA A 68 6.33 -5.28 8.52
N ASP A 69 5.30 -5.92 9.07
CA ASP A 69 3.91 -5.54 8.81
C ASP A 69 3.55 -4.18 9.40
N ILE A 70 4.11 -3.85 10.56
CA ILE A 70 3.90 -2.54 11.18
C ILE A 70 4.49 -1.44 10.29
N ALA A 71 5.74 -1.62 9.85
CA ALA A 71 6.39 -0.70 8.94
C ALA A 71 5.72 -0.63 7.56
N LEU A 72 4.95 -1.65 7.16
CA LEU A 72 4.18 -1.63 5.91
C LEU A 72 2.85 -0.87 6.05
N ASN A 73 2.12 -1.12 7.14
CA ASN A 73 0.72 -0.71 7.28
C ASN A 73 0.53 0.59 8.08
N TYR A 74 1.51 0.96 8.89
CA TYR A 74 1.44 2.10 9.81
C TYR A 74 2.60 3.07 9.64
N TRP A 75 3.29 3.06 8.50
CA TRP A 75 4.50 3.86 8.28
C TRP A 75 4.25 5.37 8.47
N GLU A 76 3.06 5.84 8.10
CA GLU A 76 2.60 7.22 8.25
C GLU A 76 2.81 7.75 9.68
N ILE A 77 2.54 6.92 10.69
CA ILE A 77 2.69 7.27 12.11
C ILE A 77 4.17 7.50 12.43
N PHE A 78 5.04 6.64 11.91
CA PHE A 78 6.48 6.70 12.12
C PHE A 78 7.19 7.74 11.25
N GLU A 79 6.46 8.42 10.35
CA GLU A 79 6.95 9.60 9.65
C GLU A 79 6.86 10.88 10.49
N CYS A 80 6.05 10.90 11.55
CA CYS A 80 5.93 12.04 12.45
C CYS A 80 7.23 12.29 13.24
N ASP A 81 7.67 13.54 13.32
CA ASP A 81 8.93 13.93 13.98
C ASP A 81 8.96 13.74 15.51
N VAL A 82 7.79 13.50 16.09
CA VAL A 82 7.60 13.20 17.52
C VAL A 82 8.19 11.83 17.85
N ILE A 83 8.06 10.85 16.95
CA ILE A 83 8.59 9.50 17.15
C ILE A 83 10.04 9.44 16.63
N ARG A 84 10.98 9.07 17.50
CA ARG A 84 12.43 9.10 17.24
C ARG A 84 13.11 7.83 17.72
N GLY A 85 14.36 7.62 17.28
CA GLY A 85 15.16 6.47 17.71
C GLY A 85 14.72 5.15 17.08
N ILE A 86 14.42 5.17 15.78
CA ILE A 86 13.91 4.01 15.04
C ILE A 86 15.06 3.27 14.37
N VAL A 87 15.16 1.97 14.63
CA VAL A 87 15.99 1.04 13.88
C VAL A 87 15.09 0.15 13.05
N LEU A 88 15.23 0.25 11.73
CA LEU A 88 14.65 -0.71 10.81
C LEU A 88 15.65 -1.80 10.50
N SER A 89 15.19 -3.05 10.49
CA SER A 89 16.03 -4.15 10.07
C SER A 89 16.05 -4.30 8.55
N TYR A 90 17.13 -4.87 8.02
CA TYR A 90 17.20 -5.26 6.62
C TYR A 90 16.13 -6.30 6.24
N SER A 91 15.77 -7.18 7.19
CA SER A 91 14.66 -8.13 7.02
C SER A 91 13.32 -7.42 6.78
N THR A 92 13.00 -6.40 7.58
CA THR A 92 11.80 -5.56 7.43
C THR A 92 11.80 -4.86 6.07
N LEU A 93 12.94 -4.30 5.65
CA LEU A 93 13.03 -3.65 4.33
C LEU A 93 12.83 -4.65 3.17
N CYS A 94 13.39 -5.85 3.29
CA CYS A 94 13.18 -6.94 2.32
C CYS A 94 11.72 -7.38 2.25
N TYR A 95 11.04 -7.45 3.39
CA TYR A 95 9.61 -7.80 3.47
C TYR A 95 8.76 -6.81 2.69
N ILE A 96 8.92 -5.51 2.97
CA ILE A 96 8.17 -4.45 2.30
C ILE A 96 8.39 -4.50 0.77
N GLN A 97 9.63 -4.78 0.34
CA GLN A 97 9.95 -4.89 -1.09
C GLN A 97 9.27 -6.10 -1.76
N GLN A 98 9.12 -7.22 -1.06
CA GLN A 98 8.61 -8.48 -1.63
C GLN A 98 7.08 -8.60 -1.53
N THR A 99 6.49 -8.02 -0.49
CA THR A 99 5.04 -8.05 -0.25
C THR A 99 4.29 -7.03 -1.12
N CYS A 100 4.92 -5.90 -1.47
CA CYS A 100 4.28 -4.88 -2.31
C CYS A 100 4.47 -5.15 -3.82
N PRO A 101 3.43 -4.95 -4.66
CA PRO A 101 3.53 -5.10 -6.10
C PRO A 101 4.39 -4.01 -6.77
N ASN A 102 4.54 -2.86 -6.11
CA ASN A 102 5.32 -1.73 -6.59
C ASN A 102 6.30 -1.25 -5.51
N LYS A 103 7.33 -0.49 -5.92
CA LYS A 103 8.38 0.00 -5.03
C LYS A 103 7.99 1.24 -4.21
N ARG A 104 6.72 1.65 -4.18
CA ARG A 104 6.31 2.91 -3.52
C ARG A 104 6.60 2.88 -2.02
N HIS A 105 6.14 1.85 -1.31
CA HIS A 105 6.37 1.70 0.13
C HIS A 105 7.86 1.58 0.43
N TYR A 106 8.57 0.70 -0.30
CA TYR A 106 10.03 0.57 -0.17
C TYR A 106 10.76 1.90 -0.35
N ASN A 107 10.45 2.67 -1.40
CA ASN A 107 11.10 3.95 -1.68
C ASN A 107 10.74 5.01 -0.62
N ARG A 108 9.52 4.97 -0.08
CA ARG A 108 9.08 5.88 1.00
C ARG A 108 9.89 5.63 2.27
N VAL A 109 9.99 4.38 2.70
CA VAL A 109 10.81 3.97 3.86
C VAL A 109 12.29 4.30 3.63
N LYS A 110 12.81 3.99 2.43
CA LYS A 110 14.21 4.27 2.08
C LYS A 110 14.56 5.75 2.16
N LYS A 111 13.68 6.65 1.69
CA LYS A 111 13.88 8.10 1.81
C LYS A 111 14.01 8.55 3.27
N MET A 112 13.23 7.97 4.18
CA MET A 112 13.31 8.29 5.61
C MET A 112 14.62 7.83 6.27
N ILE A 113 15.14 6.68 5.84
CA ILE A 113 16.46 6.19 6.28
C ILE A 113 17.56 7.16 5.80
N GLU A 114 17.46 7.65 4.56
CA GLU A 114 18.44 8.56 3.94
C GLU A 114 18.34 10.02 4.46
N ASP A 115 17.17 10.44 4.93
CA ASP A 115 16.93 11.80 5.45
C ASP A 115 17.78 12.07 6.71
N PRO A 116 18.67 13.07 6.74
CA PRO A 116 19.55 13.33 7.87
C PRO A 116 18.83 13.84 9.14
N VAL A 117 17.64 14.43 9.00
CA VAL A 117 16.86 14.98 10.11
C VAL A 117 16.10 13.87 10.85
N LYS A 118 15.58 12.90 10.10
CA LYS A 118 14.83 11.78 10.69
C LYS A 118 15.74 10.91 11.52
N MET A 119 15.30 10.45 12.69
CA MET A 119 16.10 9.57 13.55
C MET A 119 15.82 8.09 13.25
N VAL A 120 15.97 7.73 11.97
CA VAL A 120 15.79 6.35 11.45
C VAL A 120 17.11 5.85 10.88
N THR A 121 17.52 4.64 11.25
CA THR A 121 18.69 3.96 10.67
C THR A 121 18.37 2.51 10.28
N LEU A 122 19.24 1.92 9.47
CA LEU A 122 19.10 0.56 8.94
C LEU A 122 20.12 -0.37 9.60
N PHE A 123 19.62 -1.41 10.25
CA PHE A 123 20.42 -2.49 10.83
C PHE A 123 20.42 -3.73 9.93
N ASP A 124 21.61 -4.14 9.52
CA ASP A 124 21.86 -5.24 8.60
C ASP A 124 21.78 -6.61 9.30
N ASN A 125 20.65 -6.88 9.96
CA ASN A 125 20.45 -8.05 10.81
C ASN A 125 20.66 -9.39 10.08
N GLU A 126 20.32 -9.48 8.79
CA GLU A 126 20.54 -10.70 8.01
C GLU A 126 22.01 -11.02 7.74
N PHE A 127 22.91 -10.04 7.88
CA PHE A 127 24.35 -10.24 7.74
C PHE A 127 25.05 -10.35 9.10
N CYS A 128 24.30 -10.32 10.21
CA CYS A 128 24.83 -10.43 11.56
C CYS A 128 24.74 -11.89 12.04
N VAL A 129 25.87 -12.50 12.41
CA VAL A 129 25.92 -13.90 12.91
C VAL A 129 24.97 -14.12 14.07
N SER A 130 24.91 -13.17 15.01
CA SER A 130 24.06 -13.28 16.21
C SER A 130 22.58 -13.05 15.95
N CYS A 131 22.21 -12.48 14.80
CA CYS A 131 20.81 -12.15 14.49
C CYS A 131 20.20 -13.08 13.45
N TYR A 132 20.97 -13.46 12.43
CA TYR A 132 20.48 -14.26 11.32
C TYR A 132 20.33 -15.73 11.69
N GLN A 133 19.16 -16.25 11.39
CA GLN A 133 18.83 -17.67 11.49
C GLN A 133 17.98 -18.01 10.27
N PRO A 134 18.23 -19.14 9.58
CA PRO A 134 17.45 -19.51 8.41
C PRO A 134 15.96 -19.70 8.74
N PRO A 135 15.06 -19.64 7.74
CA PRO A 135 13.65 -19.93 7.94
C PRO A 135 13.44 -21.35 8.50
N ARG A 136 12.52 -21.50 9.46
CA ARG A 136 12.11 -22.80 9.98
C ARG A 136 11.21 -23.52 8.96
N ALA A 137 11.04 -24.83 9.14
CA ALA A 137 10.03 -25.58 8.38
C ALA A 137 8.64 -24.97 8.64
N ASP A 138 7.88 -24.75 7.58
CA ASP A 138 6.51 -24.20 7.59
C ASP A 138 6.36 -22.78 8.16
N GLU A 139 7.47 -22.05 8.33
CA GLU A 139 7.44 -20.65 8.78
C GLU A 139 6.95 -19.72 7.67
N SER A 140 5.95 -18.89 7.98
CA SER A 140 5.50 -17.87 7.02
C SER A 140 6.57 -16.79 6.86
N PHE A 141 6.54 -16.07 5.73
CA PHE A 141 7.49 -14.97 5.51
C PHE A 141 7.34 -13.86 6.58
N ARG A 142 6.10 -13.63 7.05
CA ARG A 142 5.79 -12.72 8.15
C ARG A 142 6.49 -13.17 9.45
N ASP A 143 6.23 -14.40 9.89
CA ASP A 143 6.78 -14.94 11.14
C ASP A 143 8.32 -14.98 11.11
N PHE A 144 8.88 -15.36 9.96
CA PHE A 144 10.33 -15.33 9.73
C PHE A 144 10.92 -13.95 9.99
N THR A 145 10.31 -12.90 9.42
CA THR A 145 10.80 -11.53 9.61
C THR A 145 10.59 -11.02 11.03
N THR A 146 9.45 -11.31 11.66
CA THR A 146 9.18 -10.99 13.06
C THR A 146 10.23 -11.63 13.99
N ARG A 147 10.59 -12.90 13.75
CA ARG A 147 11.63 -13.60 14.52
C ARG A 147 13.02 -12.98 14.33
N LEU A 148 13.39 -12.59 13.11
CA LEU A 148 14.65 -11.89 12.87
C LEU A 148 14.69 -10.49 13.52
N ASN A 149 13.55 -9.81 13.58
CA ASN A 149 13.41 -8.54 14.31
C ASN A 149 13.59 -8.73 15.81
N TRP A 150 12.99 -9.79 16.38
CA TRP A 150 13.21 -10.19 17.77
C TRP A 150 14.68 -10.49 18.08
N ASN A 151 15.36 -11.26 17.21
CA ASN A 151 16.80 -11.51 17.38
C ASN A 151 17.63 -10.21 17.35
N SER A 152 17.19 -9.23 16.56
CA SER A 152 17.81 -7.90 16.54
C SER A 152 17.60 -7.17 17.88
N CYS A 153 16.40 -7.25 18.46
CA CYS A 153 16.13 -6.71 19.81
C CYS A 153 17.05 -7.34 20.87
N LEU A 154 17.21 -8.67 20.84
CA LEU A 154 18.12 -9.39 21.74
C LEU A 154 19.57 -8.94 21.58
N TRP A 155 19.99 -8.73 20.34
CA TRP A 155 21.32 -8.23 20.05
C TRP A 155 21.53 -6.81 20.61
N TYR A 156 20.59 -5.89 20.37
CA TYR A 156 20.68 -4.52 20.89
C TYR A 156 20.63 -4.47 22.42
N SER A 157 19.78 -5.27 23.06
CA SER A 157 19.70 -5.37 24.53
C SER A 157 21.01 -5.84 25.14
N LYS A 158 21.68 -6.83 24.54
CA LYS A 158 23.02 -7.29 24.97
C LYS A 158 24.11 -6.28 24.63
N HIS A 159 24.04 -5.63 23.47
CA HIS A 159 25.04 -4.68 22.99
C HIS A 159 25.03 -3.36 23.76
N LEU A 160 23.83 -2.90 24.18
CA LEU A 160 23.60 -1.66 24.91
C LEU A 160 22.66 -1.92 26.10
N PRO A 161 23.15 -2.52 27.21
CA PRO A 161 22.30 -2.96 28.33
C PRO A 161 21.54 -1.86 29.06
N LYS A 162 21.96 -0.60 28.90
CA LYS A 162 21.28 0.54 29.51
C LYS A 162 20.07 0.99 28.70
N LEU A 163 19.96 0.60 27.44
CA LEU A 163 18.96 1.09 26.50
C LEU A 163 17.67 0.27 26.62
N GLU A 164 16.53 0.93 26.74
CA GLU A 164 15.23 0.27 26.66
C GLU A 164 14.95 -0.07 25.19
N VAL A 165 14.82 -1.37 24.88
CA VAL A 165 14.54 -1.85 23.53
C VAL A 165 13.06 -2.24 23.44
N ILE A 166 12.35 -1.61 22.52
CA ILE A 166 10.93 -1.81 22.29
C ILE A 166 10.73 -2.39 20.89
N LEU A 167 10.12 -3.58 20.81
CA LEU A 167 9.66 -4.17 19.56
C LEU A 167 8.19 -3.82 19.35
N ILE A 168 7.88 -3.13 18.25
CA ILE A 168 6.49 -2.87 17.85
C ILE A 168 6.05 -3.93 16.84
N THR A 169 5.11 -4.78 17.24
CA THR A 169 4.57 -5.88 16.41
C THR A 169 3.13 -6.24 16.80
N ASP A 170 2.33 -6.60 15.80
CA ASP A 170 1.01 -7.23 15.96
C ASP A 170 1.07 -8.75 15.75
N ASN A 171 2.27 -9.34 15.79
CA ASN A 171 2.50 -10.78 15.66
C ASN A 171 3.33 -11.33 16.85
N PRO A 172 2.85 -11.17 18.10
CA PRO A 172 3.59 -11.64 19.26
C PRO A 172 3.77 -13.17 19.27
N ASP A 173 2.86 -13.91 18.63
CA ASP A 173 2.86 -15.38 18.61
C ASP A 173 4.14 -15.97 17.97
N ALA A 174 4.67 -15.30 16.94
CA ALA A 174 5.91 -15.71 16.27
C ALA A 174 7.15 -15.68 17.20
N ILE A 175 7.06 -15.01 18.35
CA ILE A 175 8.17 -14.81 19.28
C ILE A 175 7.88 -15.31 20.70
N LEU A 176 6.67 -15.79 20.99
CA LEU A 176 6.27 -16.26 22.33
C LEU A 176 7.25 -17.27 22.94
N HIS A 177 7.66 -18.28 22.17
CA HIS A 177 8.61 -19.31 22.64
C HIS A 177 10.00 -18.76 22.99
N ASN A 178 10.37 -17.60 22.45
CA ASN A 178 11.65 -16.96 22.73
C ASN A 178 11.51 -15.82 23.77
N LYS A 179 10.29 -15.42 24.12
CA LYS A 179 10.00 -14.26 24.97
C LYS A 179 10.21 -14.58 26.46
N GLU A 180 9.87 -15.80 26.87
CA GLU A 180 9.97 -16.24 28.27
C GLU A 180 11.40 -16.19 28.84
N GLU A 181 12.42 -16.14 27.99
CA GLU A 181 13.82 -16.09 28.40
C GLU A 181 14.34 -14.66 28.64
N HIS A 182 13.61 -13.62 28.22
CA HIS A 182 14.18 -12.26 28.09
C HIS A 182 13.21 -11.14 28.48
N ASP A 183 13.09 -10.90 29.80
CA ASP A 183 12.24 -9.86 30.43
C ASP A 183 12.74 -8.41 30.22
N VAL A 184 13.78 -8.21 29.41
CA VAL A 184 14.43 -6.90 29.18
C VAL A 184 13.87 -6.18 27.95
N ILE A 185 13.11 -6.88 27.09
CA ILE A 185 12.58 -6.32 25.85
C ILE A 185 11.07 -6.08 26.00
N THR A 186 10.65 -4.83 25.81
CA THR A 186 9.24 -4.47 25.79
C THR A 186 8.65 -4.82 24.41
N VAL A 187 7.53 -5.53 24.37
CA VAL A 187 6.82 -5.88 23.13
C VAL A 187 5.42 -5.29 23.19
N MET A 188 5.06 -4.47 22.21
CA MET A 188 3.78 -3.74 22.18
C MET A 188 3.19 -3.68 20.77
N SER A 189 1.88 -3.52 20.68
CA SER A 189 1.22 -3.09 19.44
C SER A 189 1.45 -1.59 19.22
N VAL A 190 1.11 -1.10 18.02
CA VAL A 190 1.19 0.35 17.72
C VAL A 190 0.32 1.16 18.69
N LEU A 191 -0.93 0.73 18.92
CA LEU A 191 -1.84 1.43 19.84
C LEU A 191 -1.28 1.49 21.25
N ALA A 192 -0.83 0.36 21.80
CA ALA A 192 -0.28 0.34 23.16
C ALA A 192 0.97 1.21 23.30
N TYR A 193 1.80 1.32 22.24
CA TYR A 193 2.93 2.25 22.21
C TYR A 193 2.48 3.71 22.22
N LEU A 194 1.45 4.07 21.43
CA LEU A 194 0.91 5.42 21.41
C LEU A 194 0.27 5.80 22.75
N ASP A 195 -0.53 4.91 23.34
CA ASP A 195 -1.16 5.13 24.65
C ASP A 195 -0.11 5.30 25.77
N ALA A 196 0.99 4.54 25.72
CA ALA A 196 2.01 4.58 26.77
C ALA A 196 2.94 5.80 26.69
N TYR A 197 3.27 6.26 25.48
CA TYR A 197 4.34 7.24 25.28
C TYR A 197 3.92 8.52 24.57
N HIS A 198 2.73 8.55 23.95
CA HIS A 198 2.23 9.67 23.17
C HIS A 198 0.75 9.96 23.46
N HIS A 199 0.25 9.64 24.66
CA HIS A 199 -1.17 9.79 25.03
C HIS A 199 -1.76 11.19 24.80
N ASP A 200 -0.94 12.24 24.96
CA ASP A 200 -1.34 13.63 24.73
C ASP A 200 -1.43 14.00 23.23
N GLU A 201 -0.82 13.21 22.34
CA GLU A 201 -0.79 13.44 20.89
C GLU A 201 -2.03 12.84 20.21
N LEU A 202 -3.15 13.55 20.33
CA LEU A 202 -4.44 13.13 19.75
C LEU A 202 -4.35 12.88 18.23
N SER A 203 -3.53 13.66 17.52
CA SER A 203 -3.34 13.52 16.07
C SER A 203 -2.79 12.14 15.67
N LEU A 204 -1.90 11.56 16.48
CA LEU A 204 -1.36 10.21 16.23
C LEU A 204 -2.41 9.13 16.47
N HIS A 205 -3.24 9.29 17.50
CA HIS A 205 -4.33 8.36 17.82
C HIS A 205 -5.43 8.38 16.74
N GLN A 206 -5.77 9.56 16.22
CA GLN A 206 -6.69 9.72 15.10
C GLN A 206 -6.13 9.08 13.82
N MET A 207 -4.83 9.27 13.54
CA MET A 207 -4.16 8.64 12.41
C MET A 207 -4.17 7.12 12.52
N TYR A 208 -3.82 6.57 13.69
CA TYR A 208 -3.91 5.14 13.97
C TYR A 208 -5.32 4.61 13.74
N SER A 209 -6.34 5.27 14.31
CA SER A 209 -7.74 4.84 14.19
C SER A 209 -8.21 4.81 12.73
N SER A 210 -7.81 5.79 11.93
CA SER A 210 -8.11 5.87 10.49
C SER A 210 -7.44 4.74 9.69
N LEU A 211 -6.14 4.50 9.94
CA LEU A 211 -5.39 3.43 9.28
C LEU A 211 -5.93 2.05 9.67
N HIS A 212 -6.13 1.82 10.97
CA HIS A 212 -6.63 0.55 11.49
C HIS A 212 -8.03 0.24 10.97
N SER A 213 -8.93 1.23 10.92
CA SER A 213 -10.28 1.05 10.34
C SER A 213 -10.20 0.67 8.85
N SER A 214 -9.31 1.30 8.09
CA SER A 214 -9.11 1.00 6.67
C SER A 214 -8.60 -0.42 6.41
N LEU A 215 -7.81 -0.96 7.34
CA LEU A 215 -7.28 -2.33 7.27
C LEU A 215 -8.30 -3.39 7.75
N SER A 216 -9.19 -3.00 8.66
CA SER A 216 -10.18 -3.88 9.30
C SER A 216 -11.45 -4.08 8.48
N GLU A 217 -11.68 -3.27 7.44
CA GLU A 217 -12.80 -3.49 6.53
C GLU A 217 -12.66 -4.87 5.87
N PRO A 218 -13.58 -5.82 6.13
CA PRO A 218 -13.43 -7.18 5.64
C PRO A 218 -13.44 -7.18 4.12
N GLN A 219 -12.28 -7.46 3.52
CA GLN A 219 -12.19 -7.96 2.15
C GLN A 219 -12.83 -9.36 2.13
N LYS A 220 -14.17 -9.42 2.12
CA LYS A 220 -14.90 -10.67 2.01
C LYS A 220 -14.45 -11.38 0.74
N ALA A 221 -13.88 -12.58 0.92
CA ALA A 221 -13.57 -13.51 -0.14
C ALA A 221 -14.85 -13.84 -0.95
N PRO A 222 -14.70 -14.22 -2.24
CA PRO A 222 -15.84 -14.47 -3.11
C PRO A 222 -16.54 -15.74 -2.66
N SER A 223 -17.69 -15.60 -1.98
CA SER A 223 -18.62 -16.71 -1.85
C SER A 223 -19.32 -16.89 -3.19
N GLU A 224 -18.98 -17.98 -3.88
CA GLU A 224 -19.75 -18.48 -5.01
C GLU A 224 -21.21 -18.58 -4.59
N GLU A 225 -22.13 -18.00 -5.39
CA GLU A 225 -23.57 -17.90 -5.14
C GLU A 225 -24.05 -16.72 -4.26
N SER A 226 -23.79 -15.49 -4.68
CA SER A 226 -24.64 -14.35 -4.27
C SER A 226 -25.52 -13.88 -5.43
N LYS A 227 -26.75 -14.38 -5.47
CA LYS A 227 -27.87 -13.59 -6.00
C LYS A 227 -27.80 -12.20 -5.38
N MET A 228 -27.86 -11.15 -6.21
CA MET A 228 -27.73 -9.75 -5.81
C MET A 228 -28.47 -9.48 -4.49
N LYS A 229 -27.73 -9.33 -3.39
CA LYS A 229 -28.26 -8.70 -2.19
C LYS A 229 -28.39 -7.20 -2.50
N GLU A 230 -29.53 -6.62 -2.13
CA GLU A 230 -29.74 -5.17 -2.14
C GLU A 230 -28.59 -4.50 -1.37
N GLY A 231 -27.71 -3.79 -2.09
CA GLY A 231 -26.52 -3.15 -1.52
C GLY A 231 -25.26 -3.18 -2.40
N HIS A 232 -25.16 -4.08 -3.39
CA HIS A 232 -23.99 -4.15 -4.27
C HIS A 232 -24.10 -3.22 -5.48
N PHE A 233 -23.90 -1.91 -5.27
CA PHE A 233 -23.89 -0.90 -6.34
C PHE A 233 -22.75 -1.14 -7.38
N TYR A 234 -21.69 -1.85 -7.00
CA TYR A 234 -20.55 -2.17 -7.87
C TYR A 234 -20.31 -3.68 -7.97
N PRO A 235 -20.08 -4.23 -9.18
CA PRO A 235 -19.69 -5.62 -9.35
C PRO A 235 -18.38 -5.95 -8.61
N GLU A 236 -18.27 -7.18 -8.09
CA GLU A 236 -17.02 -7.68 -7.50
C GLU A 236 -15.91 -7.73 -8.56
N HIS A 237 -14.66 -7.50 -8.14
CA HIS A 237 -13.51 -7.61 -9.06
C HIS A 237 -13.14 -9.08 -9.23
N LEU A 238 -12.76 -9.46 -10.45
CA LEU A 238 -12.26 -10.81 -10.71
C LEU A 238 -10.93 -11.03 -9.98
N SER A 239 -10.69 -12.27 -9.55
CA SER A 239 -9.42 -12.66 -8.93
C SER A 239 -8.24 -12.45 -9.91
N GLU A 240 -7.05 -12.19 -9.36
CA GLU A 240 -5.84 -11.96 -10.16
C GLU A 240 -5.57 -13.09 -11.17
N PRO A 241 -5.70 -14.40 -10.84
CA PRO A 241 -5.54 -15.47 -11.82
C PRO A 241 -6.52 -15.38 -12.99
N SER A 242 -7.79 -15.04 -12.71
CA SER A 242 -8.84 -14.89 -13.73
C SER A 242 -8.59 -13.69 -14.63
N LEU A 243 -8.14 -12.55 -14.06
CA LEU A 243 -7.72 -11.39 -14.84
C LEU A 243 -6.57 -11.74 -15.79
N MET A 244 -5.55 -12.45 -15.28
CA MET A 244 -4.39 -12.86 -16.07
C MET A 244 -4.75 -13.88 -17.15
N ALA A 245 -5.66 -14.81 -16.87
CA ALA A 245 -6.18 -15.74 -17.88
C ALA A 245 -6.91 -15.01 -19.00
N GLY A 246 -7.82 -14.08 -18.67
CA GLY A 246 -8.56 -13.29 -19.65
C GLY A 246 -7.69 -12.35 -20.49
N LEU A 247 -6.62 -11.78 -19.90
CA LEU A 247 -5.61 -11.01 -20.65
C LEU A 247 -4.84 -11.90 -21.65
N ARG A 248 -4.42 -13.11 -21.24
CA ARG A 248 -3.74 -14.07 -22.14
C ARG A 248 -4.65 -14.56 -23.26
N ALA A 249 -5.93 -14.80 -22.94
CA ALA A 249 -6.97 -15.18 -23.90
C ALA A 249 -7.43 -14.01 -24.78
N ARG A 250 -6.89 -12.79 -24.59
CA ARG A 250 -7.28 -11.56 -25.31
C ARG A 250 -8.77 -11.21 -25.18
N GLN A 251 -9.41 -11.66 -24.11
CA GLN A 251 -10.80 -11.30 -23.77
C GLN A 251 -10.86 -9.97 -23.00
N PHE A 252 -9.77 -9.62 -22.31
CA PHE A 252 -9.64 -8.37 -21.58
C PHE A 252 -8.48 -7.53 -22.12
N VAL A 253 -8.54 -6.23 -21.83
CA VAL A 253 -7.53 -5.25 -22.19
C VAL A 253 -7.00 -4.57 -20.94
N LYS A 254 -5.68 -4.44 -20.85
CA LYS A 254 -5.00 -3.70 -19.78
C LYS A 254 -4.72 -2.26 -20.22
N GLY A 255 -4.97 -1.29 -19.33
CA GLY A 255 -4.64 0.10 -19.58
C GLY A 255 -4.63 0.96 -18.32
N VAL A 256 -4.30 2.23 -18.50
CA VAL A 256 -4.32 3.24 -17.43
C VAL A 256 -5.60 4.05 -17.53
N LEU A 257 -6.38 4.11 -16.45
CA LEU A 257 -7.61 4.88 -16.38
C LEU A 257 -7.30 6.38 -16.26
N ARG A 258 -8.01 7.20 -17.03
CA ARG A 258 -7.97 8.67 -17.00
C ARG A 258 -9.39 9.18 -16.83
N VAL A 259 -9.66 9.81 -15.70
CA VAL A 259 -10.99 10.34 -15.39
C VAL A 259 -11.10 11.77 -15.90
N SER A 260 -12.24 12.12 -16.49
CA SER A 260 -12.51 13.48 -16.96
C SER A 260 -12.47 14.47 -15.79
N LYS A 261 -11.81 15.62 -15.97
CA LYS A 261 -11.75 16.68 -14.96
C LYS A 261 -13.08 17.42 -14.80
N PHE A 262 -13.87 17.47 -15.85
CA PHE A 262 -15.15 18.19 -15.90
C PHE A 262 -16.30 17.24 -15.56
N ARG A 263 -16.29 16.02 -16.13
CA ARG A 263 -17.33 15.01 -15.93
C ARG A 263 -16.84 13.79 -15.18
N SER A 264 -16.31 13.99 -13.98
CA SER A 264 -15.67 12.92 -13.22
C SER A 264 -16.63 11.79 -12.81
N ASN A 265 -17.95 12.00 -12.77
CA ASN A 265 -18.92 10.95 -12.47
C ASN A 265 -19.41 10.17 -13.70
N GLN A 266 -19.24 10.73 -14.91
CA GLN A 266 -19.85 10.19 -16.12
C GLN A 266 -18.81 9.67 -17.12
N GLU A 267 -17.62 10.26 -17.16
CA GLU A 267 -16.66 9.99 -18.23
C GLU A 267 -15.26 9.66 -17.71
N ALA A 268 -14.75 8.53 -18.19
CA ALA A 268 -13.34 8.18 -18.10
C ALA A 268 -12.90 7.48 -19.39
N THR A 269 -11.61 7.48 -19.64
CA THR A 269 -10.99 6.76 -20.75
C THR A 269 -9.89 5.86 -20.22
N VAL A 270 -9.71 4.69 -20.83
CA VAL A 270 -8.60 3.78 -20.53
C VAL A 270 -7.63 3.83 -21.69
N LEU A 271 -6.43 4.30 -21.42
CA LEU A 271 -5.33 4.30 -22.38
C LEU A 271 -4.69 2.91 -22.39
N ILE A 272 -4.77 2.23 -23.54
CA ILE A 272 -4.32 0.85 -23.67
C ILE A 272 -2.78 0.79 -23.59
N SER A 273 -2.24 -0.06 -22.72
CA SER A 273 -0.79 -0.19 -22.54
C SER A 273 -0.11 -0.97 -23.67
N ASP A 274 -0.77 -1.99 -24.22
CA ASP A 274 -0.24 -2.81 -25.30
C ASP A 274 -1.07 -2.64 -26.58
N LYS A 275 -0.55 -1.81 -27.50
CA LYS A 275 -1.21 -1.49 -28.78
C LYS A 275 -1.31 -2.70 -29.71
N SER A 276 -0.52 -3.77 -29.50
CA SER A 276 -0.56 -4.97 -30.35
C SER A 276 -1.85 -5.77 -30.18
N VAL A 277 -2.49 -5.67 -29.00
CA VAL A 277 -3.76 -6.35 -28.68
C VAL A 277 -4.91 -5.81 -29.55
N ILE A 278 -4.86 -4.52 -29.89
CA ILE A 278 -5.88 -3.83 -30.68
C ILE A 278 -5.95 -4.36 -32.12
N LYS A 279 -4.80 -4.70 -32.69
CA LYS A 279 -4.69 -5.14 -34.11
C LYS A 279 -5.38 -6.49 -34.38
N HIS A 280 -5.59 -7.29 -33.35
CA HIS A 280 -6.19 -8.63 -33.46
C HIS A 280 -7.63 -8.71 -32.96
N MET A 281 -8.20 -7.63 -32.43
CA MET A 281 -9.62 -7.58 -32.08
C MET A 281 -10.40 -7.28 -33.37
N LEU A 282 -11.12 -8.30 -33.86
CA LEU A 282 -11.67 -8.41 -35.22
C LEU A 282 -12.75 -7.37 -35.58
N ASP A 283 -13.33 -6.66 -34.60
CA ASP A 283 -14.45 -5.71 -34.84
C ASP A 283 -14.06 -4.24 -34.63
N ALA A 284 -12.76 -3.93 -34.60
CA ALA A 284 -12.24 -2.70 -34.01
C ALA A 284 -11.73 -1.66 -35.03
N GLY A 285 -12.43 -1.45 -36.15
CA GLY A 285 -12.10 -0.41 -37.14
C GLY A 285 -11.96 1.00 -36.53
N SER A 286 -12.71 1.27 -35.46
CA SER A 286 -12.68 2.54 -34.69
C SER A 286 -11.60 2.57 -33.57
N LEU A 287 -11.07 1.42 -33.14
CA LEU A 287 -10.08 1.32 -32.05
C LEU A 287 -8.65 1.67 -32.52
N SER A 288 -8.41 1.58 -33.82
CA SER A 288 -7.09 1.70 -34.44
C SER A 288 -6.49 3.11 -34.38
N ALA A 289 -7.30 4.16 -34.26
CA ALA A 289 -6.81 5.53 -34.35
C ALA A 289 -6.33 6.10 -33.01
N LYS A 290 -7.02 5.82 -31.90
CA LYS A 290 -6.79 6.48 -30.60
C LYS A 290 -6.22 5.58 -29.51
N SER A 291 -6.25 4.26 -29.65
CA SER A 291 -5.79 3.32 -28.60
C SER A 291 -6.45 3.57 -27.22
N GLU A 292 -7.72 3.97 -27.23
CA GLU A 292 -8.48 4.37 -26.05
C GLU A 292 -9.81 3.61 -25.98
N ILE A 293 -10.25 3.29 -24.77
CA ILE A 293 -11.57 2.70 -24.47
C ILE A 293 -12.35 3.67 -23.60
N SER A 294 -13.57 4.00 -24.00
CA SER A 294 -14.47 4.85 -23.22
C SER A 294 -15.11 4.04 -22.08
N ILE A 295 -15.07 4.60 -20.87
CA ILE A 295 -15.73 4.06 -19.67
C ILE A 295 -16.80 5.05 -19.24
N ARG A 296 -18.06 4.63 -19.34
CA ARG A 296 -19.22 5.51 -19.11
C ARG A 296 -19.90 5.21 -17.79
N GLY A 297 -19.98 6.22 -16.95
CA GLY A 297 -20.60 6.16 -15.63
C GLY A 297 -19.72 5.50 -14.57
N ILE A 298 -20.02 5.83 -13.32
CA ILE A 298 -19.31 5.31 -12.15
C ILE A 298 -19.39 3.78 -12.05
N GLN A 299 -20.52 3.17 -12.43
CA GLN A 299 -20.71 1.72 -12.37
C GLN A 299 -19.74 0.98 -13.29
N CYS A 300 -19.59 1.41 -14.55
CA CYS A 300 -18.62 0.81 -15.47
C CYS A 300 -17.17 1.08 -15.07
N ARG A 301 -16.91 2.20 -14.38
CA ARG A 301 -15.60 2.50 -13.79
C ARG A 301 -15.26 1.59 -12.61
N ASN A 302 -16.27 1.03 -11.94
CA ASN A 302 -16.14 0.00 -10.91
C ASN A 302 -15.03 0.25 -9.88
N ARG A 303 -15.23 1.24 -9.01
CA ARG A 303 -14.31 1.62 -7.90
C ARG A 303 -12.90 2.07 -8.34
N ALA A 304 -12.61 2.21 -9.62
CA ALA A 304 -11.30 2.67 -10.11
C ALA A 304 -11.17 4.21 -10.05
N VAL A 305 -9.95 4.68 -9.78
CA VAL A 305 -9.60 6.10 -9.61
C VAL A 305 -8.61 6.53 -10.70
N ASP A 306 -8.52 7.84 -10.96
CA ASP A 306 -7.60 8.39 -11.96
C ASP A 306 -6.15 7.90 -11.78
N GLY A 307 -5.58 7.38 -12.86
CA GLY A 307 -4.24 6.81 -12.93
C GLY A 307 -4.13 5.35 -12.51
N ASP A 308 -5.21 4.70 -12.04
CA ASP A 308 -5.21 3.26 -11.76
C ASP A 308 -4.87 2.46 -13.02
N THR A 309 -4.08 1.39 -12.86
CA THR A 309 -3.89 0.40 -13.93
C THR A 309 -4.99 -0.65 -13.82
N VAL A 310 -5.87 -0.67 -14.82
CA VAL A 310 -7.12 -1.43 -14.80
C VAL A 310 -7.16 -2.49 -15.91
N VAL A 311 -8.00 -3.50 -15.68
CA VAL A 311 -8.38 -4.51 -16.68
C VAL A 311 -9.82 -4.27 -17.08
N VAL A 312 -10.04 -4.14 -18.38
CA VAL A 312 -11.33 -3.79 -18.97
C VAL A 312 -11.82 -4.93 -19.84
N LYS A 313 -13.11 -5.26 -19.69
CA LYS A 313 -13.85 -6.08 -20.65
C LYS A 313 -14.59 -5.14 -21.60
N LEU A 314 -14.42 -5.34 -22.90
CA LEU A 314 -15.18 -4.57 -23.90
C LEU A 314 -16.66 -4.93 -23.84
N LEU A 315 -17.50 -3.92 -24.00
CA LEU A 315 -18.93 -4.11 -24.19
C LEU A 315 -19.21 -4.57 -25.63
N PRO A 316 -20.35 -5.24 -25.88
CA PRO A 316 -20.79 -5.53 -27.24
C PRO A 316 -20.83 -4.27 -28.11
N VAL A 317 -20.54 -4.39 -29.41
CA VAL A 317 -20.47 -3.26 -30.36
C VAL A 317 -21.76 -2.44 -30.39
N ALA A 318 -22.91 -3.08 -30.18
CA ALA A 318 -24.21 -2.41 -30.09
C ALA A 318 -24.33 -1.40 -28.92
N GLN A 319 -23.50 -1.53 -27.89
CA GLN A 319 -23.45 -0.65 -26.73
C GLN A 319 -22.33 0.41 -26.84
N TRP A 320 -21.60 0.42 -27.95
CA TRP A 320 -20.67 1.49 -28.25
C TRP A 320 -21.45 2.72 -28.68
N GLY A 321 -20.97 3.90 -28.35
CA GLY A 321 -21.65 5.13 -28.73
C GLY A 321 -20.69 6.26 -29.08
N SER A 322 -21.26 7.38 -29.49
CA SER A 322 -20.54 8.63 -29.73
C SER A 322 -20.09 9.28 -28.42
N VAL A 323 -19.06 10.12 -28.50
CA VAL A 323 -18.57 10.93 -27.39
C VAL A 323 -19.49 12.13 -27.24
N ASN A 324 -20.08 12.35 -26.05
CA ASN A 324 -20.93 13.50 -25.80
C ASN A 324 -20.07 14.78 -25.68
N THR A 325 -20.12 15.65 -26.69
CA THR A 325 -19.38 16.94 -26.71
C THR A 325 -20.10 18.08 -25.98
N ASN A 326 -21.34 17.88 -25.51
CA ASN A 326 -22.18 18.97 -24.99
C ASN A 326 -21.97 19.19 -23.49
N LEU A 327 -21.18 20.20 -23.10
CA LEU A 327 -21.10 20.67 -21.71
C LEU A 327 -22.49 21.13 -21.27
N THR A 328 -23.11 20.43 -20.32
CA THR A 328 -24.40 20.83 -19.72
C THR A 328 -24.15 21.76 -18.54
N GLU A 329 -25.07 22.71 -18.33
CA GLU A 329 -24.96 23.79 -17.33
C GLU A 329 -25.10 23.34 -15.86
N ASP A 330 -25.34 22.05 -15.59
CA ASP A 330 -25.33 21.46 -14.24
C ASP A 330 -23.94 21.51 -13.54
N GLU A 331 -22.96 22.20 -14.12
CA GLU A 331 -21.57 22.34 -13.66
C GLU A 331 -21.35 23.47 -12.65
N THR A 332 -22.39 24.18 -12.20
CA THR A 332 -22.32 25.07 -11.03
C THR A 332 -23.06 24.44 -9.86
N GLY A 333 -22.33 24.03 -8.84
CA GLY A 333 -22.83 23.24 -7.72
C GLY A 333 -24.09 23.79 -7.04
N VAL A 334 -24.80 22.85 -6.41
CA VAL A 334 -26.08 22.96 -5.69
C VAL A 334 -27.29 22.91 -6.63
N THR A 335 -28.01 21.78 -6.64
CA THR A 335 -29.44 21.67 -6.29
C THR A 335 -29.90 20.20 -6.44
N GLU A 336 -30.45 19.67 -5.35
CA GLU A 336 -31.19 18.41 -5.30
C GLU A 336 -32.65 18.65 -5.76
N LEU A 337 -33.27 17.66 -6.41
CA LEU A 337 -34.71 17.53 -6.75
C LEU A 337 -35.23 18.21 -8.04
N ALA A 338 -35.26 17.44 -9.14
CA ALA A 338 -36.37 17.45 -10.10
C ALA A 338 -36.43 16.18 -10.98
N LEU A 339 -37.64 15.66 -11.16
CA LEU A 339 -38.07 14.52 -11.99
C LEU A 339 -38.00 14.81 -13.51
N PRO A 340 -38.14 13.79 -14.39
CA PRO A 340 -37.54 13.79 -15.73
C PRO A 340 -38.37 14.55 -16.78
N SER A 341 -37.72 15.42 -17.55
CA SER A 341 -38.26 15.99 -18.78
C SER A 341 -37.90 15.13 -20.00
N LEU A 342 -38.88 14.98 -20.90
CA LEU A 342 -38.86 14.14 -22.10
C LEU A 342 -37.77 14.53 -23.13
N PRO A 343 -37.35 13.58 -24.00
CA PRO A 343 -36.23 13.79 -24.92
C PRO A 343 -36.66 14.63 -26.13
N THR A 344 -35.90 15.68 -26.41
CA THR A 344 -35.97 16.43 -27.66
C THR A 344 -35.07 15.75 -28.70
N ASP A 345 -35.64 15.45 -29.87
CA ASP A 345 -34.97 14.84 -31.01
C ASP A 345 -33.69 15.60 -31.41
N ALA A 346 -32.55 14.92 -31.33
CA ALA A 346 -31.27 15.38 -31.88
C ALA A 346 -30.89 14.49 -33.07
N GLU A 347 -30.64 15.13 -34.21
CA GLU A 347 -30.26 14.51 -35.49
C GLU A 347 -28.99 13.62 -35.38
N PRO A 348 -28.86 12.56 -36.21
CA PRO A 348 -27.75 11.62 -36.11
C PRO A 348 -26.46 12.23 -36.68
N MET A 349 -25.62 12.78 -35.81
CA MET A 349 -24.25 13.16 -36.18
C MET A 349 -23.34 11.93 -36.26
N VAL A 350 -22.82 11.70 -37.47
CA VAL A 350 -21.62 10.96 -37.90
C VAL A 350 -21.07 9.87 -36.95
N ASN A 351 -21.17 8.62 -37.44
CA ASN A 351 -20.78 7.36 -36.83
C ASN A 351 -19.27 7.18 -36.53
N ASP A 352 -18.71 7.92 -35.59
CA ASP A 352 -17.47 7.51 -34.90
C ASP A 352 -17.85 6.83 -33.57
N SER A 353 -18.34 5.58 -33.69
CA SER A 353 -18.68 4.77 -32.52
C SER A 353 -17.41 4.42 -31.75
N THR A 354 -17.24 5.04 -30.58
CA THR A 354 -16.08 4.80 -29.71
C THR A 354 -16.29 3.53 -28.91
N ALA A 355 -15.28 2.67 -28.85
CA ALA A 355 -15.41 1.43 -28.11
C ALA A 355 -15.60 1.70 -26.62
N CYS A 356 -16.58 1.02 -26.05
CA CYS A 356 -16.93 1.14 -24.65
C CYS A 356 -16.56 -0.14 -23.88
N GLY A 357 -16.23 0.02 -22.60
CA GLY A 357 -15.86 -1.09 -21.73
C GLY A 357 -16.27 -0.90 -20.28
N THR A 358 -16.15 -1.98 -19.52
CA THR A 358 -16.36 -2.02 -18.08
C THR A 358 -15.11 -2.53 -17.38
N VAL A 359 -14.71 -1.88 -16.30
CA VAL A 359 -13.59 -2.31 -15.45
C VAL A 359 -14.01 -3.56 -14.67
N VAL A 360 -13.28 -4.66 -14.90
CA VAL A 360 -13.51 -5.96 -14.25
C VAL A 360 -12.50 -6.25 -13.13
N GLY A 361 -11.42 -5.46 -13.06
CA GLY A 361 -10.43 -5.56 -11.99
C GLY A 361 -9.39 -4.45 -12.07
N ILE A 362 -8.68 -4.25 -10.97
CA ILE A 362 -7.65 -3.22 -10.82
C ILE A 362 -6.35 -3.90 -10.44
N LEU A 363 -5.33 -3.79 -11.30
CA LEU A 363 -4.04 -4.44 -11.09
C LEU A 363 -3.10 -3.61 -10.21
N ASN A 364 -3.16 -2.29 -10.32
CA ASN A 364 -2.33 -1.40 -9.52
C ASN A 364 -3.11 -0.12 -9.22
N ARG A 365 -3.22 0.21 -7.93
CA ARG A 365 -3.83 1.45 -7.45
C ARG A 365 -2.84 2.61 -7.58
N ASN A 366 -3.34 3.77 -7.97
CA ASN A 366 -2.62 5.05 -8.01
C ASN A 366 -3.08 5.98 -6.88
N TRP A 367 -3.35 5.41 -5.71
CA TRP A 367 -3.66 6.18 -4.51
C TRP A 367 -2.45 7.02 -4.09
N ARG A 368 -2.71 8.19 -3.53
CA ARG A 368 -1.70 9.12 -3.04
C ARG A 368 -2.32 10.00 -1.97
N ASP A 369 -1.52 10.83 -1.33
CA ASP A 369 -2.05 11.78 -0.36
C ASP A 369 -2.88 12.82 -1.13
N TYR A 370 -4.13 13.00 -0.69
CA TYR A 370 -5.08 13.91 -1.31
C TYR A 370 -5.38 15.06 -0.34
N THR A 371 -5.26 16.29 -0.83
CA THR A 371 -5.73 17.47 -0.10
C THR A 371 -7.26 17.52 -0.17
N CYS A 372 -7.92 17.58 0.98
CA CYS A 372 -9.37 17.56 1.09
C CYS A 372 -9.88 18.70 1.97
N SER A 373 -11.13 19.13 1.76
CA SER A 373 -11.88 20.00 2.65
C SER A 373 -13.06 19.25 3.27
N ILE A 374 -13.41 19.62 4.51
CA ILE A 374 -14.64 19.19 5.17
C ILE A 374 -15.73 20.19 4.80
N VAL A 375 -16.88 19.73 4.29
CA VAL A 375 -18.02 20.60 3.99
C VAL A 375 -18.82 20.76 5.28
N GLU A 376 -19.08 22.01 5.67
CA GLU A 376 -19.57 22.38 7.01
C GLU A 376 -21.05 22.03 7.29
N GLU A 377 -21.76 21.41 6.36
CA GLU A 377 -23.17 21.03 6.52
C GLU A 377 -23.40 19.92 7.56
N ASP A 378 -22.33 19.25 8.01
CA ASP A 378 -22.37 18.17 9.02
C ASP A 378 -22.07 18.65 10.46
N LYS A 379 -22.02 19.97 10.74
CA LYS A 379 -21.60 20.55 12.04
C LYS A 379 -22.53 20.28 13.25
N GLU A 380 -23.65 19.57 13.11
CA GLU A 380 -24.59 19.32 14.23
C GLU A 380 -24.32 18.06 15.05
N ARG A 381 -23.18 17.38 14.88
CA ARG A 381 -23.00 16.04 15.44
C ARG A 381 -21.93 15.97 16.52
N LYS A 382 -22.28 15.30 17.62
CA LYS A 382 -21.63 15.35 18.95
C LYS A 382 -21.19 13.96 19.42
N SER A 383 -20.55 13.15 18.59
CA SER A 383 -20.16 11.80 18.99
C SER A 383 -18.75 11.44 18.54
N ALA A 384 -17.99 10.87 19.47
CA ALA A 384 -16.67 10.32 19.21
C ALA A 384 -16.76 9.16 18.20
N ASN A 385 -15.81 9.10 17.26
CA ASN A 385 -15.71 8.13 16.16
C ASN A 385 -16.81 8.23 15.10
N GLU A 386 -17.04 9.44 14.58
CA GLU A 386 -17.98 9.66 13.48
C GLU A 386 -17.30 9.57 12.10
N TRP A 387 -18.01 8.99 11.13
CA TRP A 387 -17.60 8.99 9.72
C TRP A 387 -17.98 10.32 9.05
N VAL A 388 -16.99 11.12 8.71
CA VAL A 388 -17.14 12.40 8.00
C VAL A 388 -16.80 12.24 6.52
N LEU A 389 -17.54 12.91 5.64
CA LEU A 389 -17.33 12.84 4.20
C LEU A 389 -16.55 14.06 3.67
N VAL A 390 -15.26 13.87 3.40
CA VAL A 390 -14.36 14.91 2.90
C VAL A 390 -14.36 15.01 1.37
N THR A 391 -14.16 16.22 0.87
CA THR A 391 -14.16 16.54 -0.56
C THR A 391 -12.74 16.83 -1.03
N PRO A 392 -12.14 15.99 -1.90
CA PRO A 392 -10.82 16.25 -2.47
C PRO A 392 -10.80 17.49 -3.35
N TRP A 393 -9.66 18.19 -3.37
CA TRP A 393 -9.43 19.31 -4.28
C TRP A 393 -9.44 18.89 -5.76
N ASP A 394 -8.90 17.70 -6.06
CA ASP A 394 -8.92 17.13 -7.40
C ASP A 394 -10.29 16.47 -7.67
N ARG A 395 -11.13 17.13 -8.48
CA ARG A 395 -12.50 16.68 -8.81
C ARG A 395 -12.59 15.28 -9.43
N ARG A 396 -11.46 14.73 -9.90
CA ARG A 396 -11.38 13.36 -10.44
C ARG A 396 -11.39 12.29 -9.35
N ILE A 397 -11.12 12.67 -8.11
CA ILE A 397 -11.11 11.79 -6.95
C ILE A 397 -12.49 11.88 -6.28
N PRO A 398 -13.17 10.75 -6.03
CA PRO A 398 -14.46 10.76 -5.35
C PRO A 398 -14.32 11.26 -3.90
N ARG A 399 -15.43 11.73 -3.31
CA ARG A 399 -15.48 12.07 -1.88
C ARG A 399 -15.06 10.87 -1.03
N ILE A 400 -14.32 11.14 0.05
CA ILE A 400 -13.68 10.12 0.89
C ILE A 400 -14.34 10.14 2.26
N ARG A 401 -14.69 8.97 2.80
CA ARG A 401 -15.16 8.85 4.18
C ARG A 401 -13.94 8.64 5.08
N ILE A 402 -13.83 9.44 6.14
CA ILE A 402 -12.79 9.33 7.16
C ILE A 402 -13.46 9.20 8.53
N CYS A 403 -12.85 8.46 9.45
CA CYS A 403 -13.33 8.36 10.82
C CYS A 403 -12.57 9.39 11.67
N THR A 404 -13.30 10.30 12.31
CA THR A 404 -12.72 11.34 13.18
C THR A 404 -13.37 11.28 14.56
N SER A 405 -12.61 11.63 15.59
CA SER A 405 -13.08 11.60 16.99
C SER A 405 -13.47 12.98 17.55
N ASP A 406 -13.34 14.04 16.74
CA ASP A 406 -13.57 15.44 17.12
C ASP A 406 -14.98 15.93 16.79
#